data_AF-A0A2J7R8M3-F1
#
_entry.id   AF-A0A2J7R8M3-F1
#
_cell.length_a   1.000
_cell.length_b   1.000
_cell.length_c   1.000
_cell.angle_alpha   90.00
_cell.angle_beta   90.00
_cell.angle_gamma   90.00
#
_symmetry.space_group_name_H-M   'P 1'
#
loop_
_entity.id
_entity.type
_entity.pdbx_description
1 polymer ?
#
loop_
_entity_poly.entity_id
_entity_poly.type
_entity_poly.pdbx_seq_one_letter_code
_entity_poly.pdbx_strand_id
1 'polypeptide(L)'
;MHKRRVDHLESVLKELNPQYYLLVCRQLWYELGETYSDILDIKLQRLQMTDERPTPHALWKVNHLAQQSISNFSKFIESLRDASTKKMPARLNEDVLRPALIAYFRVGRLYSKIVTPDKVVQLQYLGKSLDAYQFLVDYCRNDEGAKKYVSVELAVCEDMVKLLPLKLEKLKHEVQQEGQEWKHVHE
;
A
#
# COMPACT_ATOMS: atom_id res chain seq x y z
N MET A 1 -14.62 7.73 -16.14
CA MET A 1 -15.61 6.88 -15.44
C MET A 1 -15.23 6.62 -13.99
N HIS A 2 -13.98 6.25 -13.65
CA HIS A 2 -13.55 5.96 -12.27
C HIS A 2 -13.84 7.04 -11.21
N LYS A 3 -13.68 8.34 -11.52
CA LYS A 3 -13.96 9.41 -10.54
C LYS A 3 -15.42 9.39 -10.06
N ARG A 4 -16.39 9.25 -10.97
CA ARG A 4 -17.82 9.16 -10.61
C ARG A 4 -18.10 7.94 -9.73
N ARG A 5 -17.41 6.82 -9.98
CA ARG A 5 -17.49 5.61 -9.15
C ARG A 5 -16.98 5.88 -7.74
N VAL A 6 -15.81 6.50 -7.60
CA VAL A 6 -15.27 6.92 -6.30
C VAL A 6 -16.26 7.81 -5.56
N ASP A 7 -16.75 8.87 -6.21
CA ASP A 7 -17.68 9.82 -5.58
C ASP A 7 -18.95 9.11 -5.06
N HIS A 8 -19.48 8.15 -5.83
CA HIS A 8 -20.64 7.35 -5.43
C HIS A 8 -20.32 6.40 -4.27
N LEU A 9 -19.25 5.62 -4.36
CA LEU A 9 -18.83 4.68 -3.30
C LEU A 9 -18.55 5.41 -1.98
N GLU A 10 -17.90 6.57 -2.03
CA GLU A 10 -17.65 7.40 -0.86
C GLU A 10 -18.95 7.96 -0.26
N SER A 11 -19.92 8.36 -1.08
CA SER A 11 -21.22 8.81 -0.56
C SER A 11 -21.93 7.69 0.19
N VAL A 12 -21.95 6.46 -0.35
CA VAL A 12 -22.60 5.32 0.30
C VAL A 12 -21.86 4.97 1.60
N LEU A 13 -20.53 4.92 1.57
CA LEU A 13 -19.73 4.56 2.74
C LEU A 13 -19.93 5.54 3.91
N LYS A 14 -20.19 6.83 3.64
CA LYS A 14 -20.44 7.86 4.68
C LYS A 14 -21.76 7.64 5.42
N GLU A 15 -22.76 7.07 4.76
CA GLU A 15 -24.07 6.81 5.34
C GLU A 15 -24.15 5.48 6.10
N LEU A 16 -23.15 4.60 5.93
CA LEU A 16 -23.13 3.28 6.56
C LEU A 16 -22.46 3.32 7.93
N ASN A 17 -23.09 2.65 8.90
CA ASN A 17 -22.47 2.36 10.19
C ASN A 17 -21.65 1.06 10.10
N PRO A 18 -20.31 1.11 10.24
CA PRO A 18 -19.44 -0.07 10.11
C PRO A 18 -19.70 -1.16 11.14
N GLN A 19 -20.34 -0.85 12.27
CA GLN A 19 -20.68 -1.84 13.30
C GLN A 19 -21.77 -2.81 12.82
N TYR A 20 -22.75 -2.30 12.05
CA TYR A 20 -23.90 -3.08 11.58
C TYR A 20 -23.72 -3.58 10.15
N TYR A 21 -22.94 -2.87 9.33
CA TYR A 21 -22.78 -3.15 7.90
C TYR A 21 -21.33 -3.50 7.53
N LEU A 22 -20.58 -4.13 8.44
CA LEU A 22 -19.15 -4.37 8.29
C LEU A 22 -18.77 -5.06 6.97
N LEU A 23 -19.54 -6.05 6.53
CA LEU A 23 -19.29 -6.77 5.28
C LEU A 23 -19.37 -5.83 4.06
N VAL A 24 -20.38 -4.97 4.03
CA VAL A 24 -20.56 -3.97 2.96
C VAL A 24 -19.43 -2.94 3.04
N CYS A 25 -19.10 -2.44 4.24
CA CYS A 25 -17.97 -1.52 4.41
C CYS A 25 -16.65 -2.12 3.91
N ARG A 26 -16.39 -3.41 4.18
CA ARG A 26 -15.21 -4.14 3.67
C ARG A 26 -15.16 -4.15 2.14
N GLN A 27 -16.28 -4.49 1.50
CA GLN A 27 -16.38 -4.48 0.03
C GLN A 27 -16.13 -3.09 -0.53
N LEU A 28 -16.76 -2.05 0.05
CA LEU A 28 -16.59 -0.67 -0.38
C LEU A 28 -15.15 -0.15 -0.19
N TRP A 29 -14.51 -0.45 0.94
CA TRP A 29 -13.10 -0.10 1.15
C TRP A 29 -12.20 -0.80 0.14
N TYR A 30 -12.42 -2.10 -0.10
CA TYR A 30 -11.63 -2.82 -1.08
C TYR A 30 -11.79 -2.20 -2.48
N GLU A 31 -13.03 -1.99 -2.91
CA GLU A 31 -13.36 -1.41 -4.23
C GLU A 31 -12.86 0.02 -4.41
N LEU A 32 -12.93 0.86 -3.36
CA LEU A 32 -12.32 2.19 -3.35
C LEU A 32 -10.81 2.09 -3.50
N GLY A 33 -10.17 1.16 -2.78
CA GLY A 33 -8.75 0.86 -2.90
C GLY A 33 -8.35 0.55 -4.34
N GLU A 34 -9.08 -0.37 -5.00
CA GLU A 34 -8.86 -0.71 -6.41
C GLU A 34 -9.05 0.49 -7.32
N THR A 35 -10.19 1.18 -7.18
CA THR A 35 -10.56 2.28 -8.09
C THR A 35 -9.56 3.44 -7.98
N TYR A 36 -9.08 3.75 -6.78
CA TYR A 36 -8.02 4.74 -6.58
C TYR A 36 -6.69 4.29 -7.22
N SER A 37 -6.33 3.01 -7.11
CA SER A 37 -5.15 2.44 -7.76
C SER A 37 -5.25 2.50 -9.29
N ASP A 38 -6.43 2.24 -9.87
CA ASP A 38 -6.64 2.32 -11.32
C ASP A 38 -6.46 3.76 -11.81
N ILE A 39 -7.01 4.75 -11.10
CA ILE A 39 -6.83 6.16 -11.44
C ILE A 39 -5.36 6.56 -11.34
N LEU A 40 -4.65 6.07 -10.31
CA LEU A 40 -3.22 6.27 -10.14
C LEU A 40 -2.44 5.72 -11.34
N ASP A 41 -2.70 4.49 -11.74
CA ASP A 41 -1.99 3.81 -12.84
C ASP A 41 -2.22 4.52 -14.18
N ILE A 42 -3.46 4.95 -14.45
CA ILE A 42 -3.76 5.79 -15.63
C ILE A 42 -2.95 7.09 -15.61
N LYS A 43 -2.80 7.73 -14.44
CA LYS A 43 -2.02 8.97 -14.33
C LYS A 43 -0.53 8.74 -14.48
N LEU A 44 0.01 7.68 -13.88
CA LEU A 44 1.42 7.32 -14.02
C LEU A 44 1.74 6.98 -15.47
N GLN A 45 0.90 6.21 -16.16
CA GLN A 45 1.06 5.90 -17.58
C GLN A 45 1.07 7.16 -18.43
N ARG A 46 0.18 8.13 -18.16
CA ARG A 46 0.17 9.41 -18.86
C ARG A 46 1.44 10.22 -18.62
N LEU A 47 1.98 10.21 -17.41
CA LEU A 47 3.25 10.89 -17.10
C LEU A 47 4.44 10.23 -17.80
N GLN A 48 4.40 8.91 -18.02
CA GLN A 48 5.43 8.17 -18.74
C GLN A 48 5.38 8.39 -20.26
N MET A 49 4.21 8.78 -20.80
CA MET A 49 4.03 9.06 -22.23
C MET A 49 4.48 10.48 -22.64
N THR A 50 4.74 11.36 -21.67
CA THR A 50 5.21 12.72 -21.93
C THR A 50 6.69 12.80 -21.62
N ASP A 51 7.50 13.38 -22.53
CA ASP A 51 8.93 13.62 -22.29
C ASP A 51 9.21 14.78 -21.31
N GLU A 52 8.15 15.46 -20.87
CA GLU A 52 8.22 16.57 -19.92
C GLU A 52 8.41 16.07 -18.49
N ARG A 53 9.24 16.79 -17.73
CA ARG A 53 9.37 16.52 -16.28
C ARG A 53 8.01 16.72 -15.60
N PRO A 54 7.55 15.77 -14.76
CA PRO A 54 6.29 15.92 -14.05
C PRO A 54 6.25 17.18 -13.20
N THR A 55 5.17 17.95 -13.32
CA THR A 55 4.96 19.14 -12.50
C THR A 55 4.74 18.76 -11.03
N PRO A 56 5.07 19.65 -10.06
CA PRO A 56 4.77 19.40 -8.64
C PRO A 56 3.30 19.07 -8.38
N HIS A 57 2.38 19.72 -9.11
CA HIS A 57 0.94 19.44 -9.02
C HIS A 57 0.59 18.01 -9.48
N ALA A 58 1.21 17.54 -10.57
CA ALA A 58 1.01 16.19 -11.06
C ALA A 58 1.52 15.14 -10.05
N LEU A 59 2.72 15.37 -9.47
CA LEU A 59 3.29 14.50 -8.44
C LEU A 59 2.44 14.47 -7.17
N TRP A 60 1.97 15.63 -6.70
CA TRP A 60 1.03 15.70 -5.58
C TRP A 60 -0.21 14.87 -5.84
N LYS A 61 -0.78 14.95 -7.05
CA LYS A 61 -2.00 14.19 -7.37
C LYS A 61 -1.76 12.69 -7.40
N VAL A 62 -0.63 12.24 -7.95
CA VAL A 62 -0.19 10.83 -7.93
C VAL A 62 -0.07 10.34 -6.49
N ASN A 63 0.67 11.06 -5.65
CA ASN A 63 0.85 10.69 -4.25
C ASN A 63 -0.47 10.66 -3.49
N HIS A 64 -1.33 11.65 -3.72
CA HIS A 64 -2.64 11.71 -3.07
C HIS A 64 -3.50 10.48 -3.42
N LEU A 65 -3.52 10.06 -4.69
CA LEU A 65 -4.26 8.85 -5.11
C LEU A 65 -3.67 7.59 -4.50
N ALA A 66 -2.34 7.47 -4.43
CA ALA A 66 -1.67 6.36 -3.76
C ALA A 66 -2.06 6.30 -2.27
N GLN A 67 -2.05 7.44 -1.58
CA GLN A 67 -2.46 7.52 -0.16
C GLN A 67 -3.94 7.17 0.04
N GLN A 68 -4.84 7.61 -0.85
CA GLN A 68 -6.25 7.23 -0.78
C GLN A 68 -6.44 5.72 -0.99
N SER A 69 -5.73 5.13 -1.96
CA SER A 69 -5.79 3.69 -2.19
C SER A 69 -5.26 2.90 -0.99
N ILE A 70 -4.10 3.29 -0.46
CA ILE A 70 -3.50 2.69 0.74
C ILE A 70 -4.46 2.80 1.92
N SER A 71 -5.02 3.98 2.19
CA SER A 71 -5.92 4.20 3.32
C SER A 71 -7.13 3.25 3.27
N ASN A 72 -7.72 3.06 2.09
CA ASN A 72 -8.85 2.17 1.92
C ASN A 72 -8.48 0.68 2.09
N PHE A 73 -7.37 0.22 1.49
CA PHE A 73 -6.88 -1.14 1.75
C PHE A 73 -6.51 -1.37 3.22
N SER A 74 -5.91 -0.38 3.89
CA SER A 74 -5.60 -0.46 5.31
C SER A 74 -6.86 -0.59 6.16
N LYS A 75 -7.93 0.18 5.89
CA LYS A 75 -9.22 0.02 6.59
C LYS A 75 -9.80 -1.38 6.40
N PHE A 76 -9.74 -1.90 5.18
CA PHE A 76 -10.13 -3.28 4.90
C PHE A 76 -9.31 -4.28 5.73
N ILE A 77 -7.98 -4.21 5.70
CA ILE A 77 -7.07 -5.08 6.45
C ILE A 77 -7.32 -4.97 7.96
N GLU A 78 -7.44 -3.75 8.49
CA GLU A 78 -7.71 -3.48 9.91
C GLU A 78 -9.03 -4.10 10.37
N SER A 79 -10.04 -4.08 9.50
CA SER A 79 -11.34 -4.69 9.81
C SER A 79 -11.28 -6.22 9.97
N LEU A 80 -10.24 -6.88 9.46
CA LEU A 80 -10.04 -8.33 9.57
C LEU A 80 -9.32 -8.74 10.86
N ARG A 81 -8.77 -7.77 11.61
CA ARG A 81 -8.08 -8.03 12.86
C ARG A 81 -9.06 -8.51 13.92
N ASP A 82 -8.57 -9.38 14.79
CA ASP A 82 -9.36 -9.86 15.92
C ASP A 82 -9.71 -8.69 16.85
N ALA A 83 -10.98 -8.63 17.26
CA ALA A 83 -11.51 -7.50 18.01
C ALA A 83 -10.85 -7.33 19.38
N SER A 84 -10.41 -8.44 20.00
CA SER A 84 -9.82 -8.48 21.33
C SER A 84 -8.32 -8.24 21.34
N THR A 85 -7.58 -8.89 20.44
CA THR A 85 -6.12 -8.84 20.39
C THR A 85 -5.58 -7.75 19.47
N LYS A 86 -6.41 -7.20 18.57
CA LYS A 86 -6.03 -6.29 17.48
C LYS A 86 -4.96 -6.86 16.54
N LYS A 87 -4.70 -8.17 16.59
CA LYS A 87 -3.77 -8.87 15.72
C LYS A 87 -4.52 -9.49 14.54
N MET A 88 -3.80 -9.70 13.44
CA MET A 88 -4.35 -10.50 12.35
C MET A 88 -4.50 -11.95 12.83
N PRO A 89 -5.66 -12.60 12.60
CA PRO A 89 -5.83 -14.01 12.95
C PRO A 89 -4.80 -14.90 12.25
N ALA A 90 -4.40 -15.99 12.89
CA ALA A 90 -3.46 -16.96 12.31
C ALA A 90 -4.03 -17.67 11.08
N ARG A 91 -5.36 -17.80 11.01
CA ARG A 91 -6.09 -18.31 9.85
C ARG A 91 -7.23 -17.37 9.51
N LEU A 92 -7.26 -16.91 8.27
CA LEU A 92 -8.36 -16.15 7.70
C LEU A 92 -9.41 -17.10 7.12
N ASN A 93 -10.68 -16.69 7.17
CA ASN A 93 -11.75 -17.42 6.48
C ASN A 93 -11.50 -17.40 4.97
N GLU A 94 -11.89 -18.45 4.26
CA GLU A 94 -11.63 -18.62 2.82
C GLU A 94 -12.13 -17.43 1.99
N ASP A 95 -13.30 -16.89 2.32
CA ASP A 95 -13.93 -15.75 1.63
C ASP A 95 -13.09 -14.47 1.67
N VAL A 96 -12.27 -14.28 2.71
CA VAL A 96 -11.46 -13.08 2.92
C VAL A 96 -9.97 -13.34 2.78
N LEU A 97 -9.54 -14.60 2.71
CA LEU A 97 -8.15 -15.01 2.62
C LEU A 97 -7.46 -14.37 1.40
N ARG A 98 -7.97 -14.65 0.20
CA ARG A 98 -7.37 -14.10 -1.03
C ARG A 98 -7.45 -12.57 -1.07
N PRO A 99 -8.61 -11.92 -0.81
CA PRO A 99 -8.67 -10.46 -0.75
C PRO A 99 -7.69 -9.85 0.25
N ALA A 100 -7.50 -10.44 1.44
CA ALA A 100 -6.54 -9.95 2.44
C ALA A 100 -5.11 -9.97 1.91
N LEU A 101 -4.66 -11.11 1.37
CA LEU A 101 -3.30 -11.25 0.84
C LEU A 101 -3.06 -10.29 -0.33
N ILE A 102 -4.03 -10.18 -1.26
CA ILE A 102 -3.95 -9.22 -2.36
C ILE A 102 -3.92 -7.77 -1.86
N ALA A 103 -4.65 -7.42 -0.80
CA ALA A 103 -4.60 -6.08 -0.22
C ALA A 103 -3.19 -5.75 0.32
N TYR A 104 -2.52 -6.69 1.01
CA TYR A 104 -1.14 -6.51 1.46
C TYR A 104 -0.17 -6.31 0.29
N PHE A 105 -0.26 -7.15 -0.74
CA PHE A 105 0.53 -7.00 -1.96
C PHE A 105 0.34 -5.61 -2.61
N ARG A 106 -0.92 -5.16 -2.72
CA ARG A 106 -1.26 -3.85 -3.29
C ARG A 106 -0.73 -2.70 -2.44
N VAL A 107 -0.87 -2.77 -1.12
CA VAL A 107 -0.30 -1.78 -0.20
C VAL A 107 1.21 -1.68 -0.37
N GLY A 108 1.91 -2.83 -0.46
CA GLY A 108 3.34 -2.89 -0.74
C GLY A 108 3.71 -2.16 -2.03
N ARG A 109 2.97 -2.43 -3.11
CA ARG A 109 3.18 -1.76 -4.42
C ARG A 109 2.88 -0.28 -4.37
N LEU A 110 1.81 0.14 -3.68
CA LEU A 110 1.40 1.54 -3.62
C LEU A 110 2.43 2.39 -2.86
N TYR A 111 3.00 1.89 -1.76
CA TYR A 111 4.07 2.60 -1.07
C TYR A 111 5.29 2.81 -1.98
N SER A 112 5.62 1.83 -2.84
CA SER A 112 6.72 1.96 -3.80
C SER A 112 6.47 2.97 -4.93
N LYS A 113 5.20 3.36 -5.16
CA LYS A 113 4.79 4.34 -6.20
C LYS A 113 4.77 5.78 -5.69
N ILE A 114 4.90 6.02 -4.37
CA ILE A 114 4.90 7.38 -3.81
C ILE A 114 6.25 8.05 -4.09
N VAL A 115 6.21 9.26 -4.63
CA VAL A 115 7.39 10.06 -4.97
C VAL A 115 7.54 11.20 -3.98
N THR A 116 8.62 11.22 -3.20
CA THR A 116 8.91 12.30 -2.25
C THR A 116 10.37 12.71 -2.35
N PRO A 117 10.69 14.02 -2.32
CA PRO A 117 12.08 14.48 -2.24
C PRO A 117 12.67 14.29 -0.84
N ASP A 118 11.82 14.16 0.19
CA ASP A 118 12.26 13.90 1.56
C ASP A 118 12.70 12.44 1.71
N LYS A 119 14.01 12.23 1.90
CA LYS A 119 14.63 10.90 2.03
C LYS A 119 14.21 10.17 3.31
N VAL A 120 13.90 10.89 4.40
CA VAL A 120 13.40 10.28 5.64
C VAL A 120 12.01 9.70 5.39
N VAL A 121 11.14 10.47 4.74
CA VAL A 121 9.80 9.99 4.37
C VAL A 121 9.89 8.85 3.34
N GLN A 122 10.83 8.92 2.39
CA GLN A 122 11.09 7.84 1.44
C GLN A 122 11.51 6.54 2.15
N LEU A 123 12.39 6.64 3.15
CA LEU A 123 12.82 5.51 3.97
C LEU A 123 11.62 4.86 4.69
N GLN A 124 10.73 5.68 5.26
CA GLN A 124 9.52 5.19 5.92
C GLN A 124 8.58 4.45 4.96
N TYR A 125 8.33 4.99 3.76
CA TYR A 125 7.49 4.30 2.78
C TYR A 125 8.12 3.00 2.28
N LEU A 126 9.44 2.98 2.11
CA LEU A 126 10.15 1.77 1.73
C LEU A 126 10.05 0.68 2.80
N GLY A 127 10.14 1.05 4.08
CA GLY A 127 9.92 0.16 5.21
C GLY A 127 8.51 -0.42 5.21
N LYS A 128 7.49 0.44 5.07
CA LYS A 128 6.09 0.00 4.98
C LYS A 128 5.81 -0.90 3.77
N SER A 129 6.49 -0.66 2.65
CA SER A 129 6.42 -1.52 1.47
C SER A 129 6.96 -2.92 1.77
N LEU A 130 8.14 -2.99 2.43
CA LEU A 130 8.73 -4.25 2.87
C LEU A 130 7.83 -4.99 3.86
N ASP A 131 7.31 -4.32 4.89
CA ASP A 131 6.43 -4.93 5.89
C ASP A 131 5.20 -5.59 5.25
N ALA A 132 4.61 -4.94 4.25
CA ALA A 132 3.44 -5.44 3.57
C ALA A 132 3.74 -6.70 2.73
N TYR A 133 4.87 -6.72 2.00
CA TYR A 133 5.29 -7.91 1.26
C TYR A 133 5.71 -9.05 2.18
N GLN A 134 6.42 -8.73 3.26
CA GLN A 134 6.85 -9.69 4.27
C GLN A 134 5.67 -10.40 4.92
N PHE A 135 4.60 -9.66 5.24
CA PHE A 135 3.37 -10.26 5.77
C PHE A 135 2.80 -11.34 4.84
N LEU A 136 2.69 -11.07 3.54
CA LEU A 136 2.16 -12.04 2.57
C LEU A 136 3.04 -13.29 2.50
N VAL A 137 4.36 -13.10 2.42
CA VAL A 137 5.34 -14.20 2.38
C VAL A 137 5.23 -15.07 3.63
N ASP A 138 5.21 -14.46 4.81
CA ASP A 138 5.16 -15.20 6.08
C ASP A 138 3.81 -15.91 6.28
N TYR A 139 2.71 -15.31 5.84
CA TYR A 139 1.41 -15.98 5.85
C TYR A 139 1.45 -17.23 4.95
N CYS A 140 1.94 -17.10 3.72
CA CYS A 140 2.05 -18.19 2.76
C CYS A 140 3.03 -19.28 3.19
N ARG A 141 4.09 -18.95 3.93
CA ARG A 141 5.01 -19.94 4.53
C ARG A 141 4.33 -20.82 5.58
N ASN A 142 3.39 -20.25 6.33
CA ASN A 142 2.68 -20.95 7.41
C ASN A 142 1.41 -21.68 6.94
N ASP A 143 0.92 -21.39 5.72
CA ASP A 143 -0.28 -21.98 5.13
C ASP A 143 -0.07 -22.30 3.63
N GLU A 144 0.25 -23.56 3.33
CA GLU A 144 0.42 -24.05 1.95
C GLU A 144 -0.85 -23.94 1.10
N GLY A 145 -2.03 -23.95 1.73
CA GLY A 145 -3.31 -23.74 1.04
C GLY A 145 -3.42 -22.32 0.48
N ALA A 146 -2.97 -21.33 1.26
CA ALA A 146 -2.98 -19.93 0.87
C ALA A 146 -2.16 -19.64 -0.39
N LYS A 147 -1.02 -20.32 -0.57
CA LYS A 147 -0.14 -20.14 -1.74
C LYS A 147 -0.86 -20.33 -3.08
N LYS A 148 -1.81 -21.26 -3.14
CA LYS A 148 -2.54 -21.59 -4.36
C LYS A 148 -3.38 -20.42 -4.88
N TYR A 149 -3.79 -19.50 -4.01
CA TYR A 149 -4.66 -18.38 -4.36
C TYR A 149 -3.92 -17.12 -4.82
N VAL A 150 -2.60 -17.04 -4.55
CA VAL A 150 -1.78 -15.83 -4.74
C VAL A 150 -0.37 -16.15 -5.26
N SER A 151 -0.20 -17.24 -6.02
CA SER A 151 1.13 -17.73 -6.44
C SER A 151 1.93 -16.69 -7.23
N VAL A 152 1.27 -15.93 -8.09
CA VAL A 152 1.89 -14.86 -8.89
C VAL A 152 2.35 -13.71 -7.99
N GLU A 153 1.48 -13.24 -7.10
CA GLU A 153 1.79 -12.16 -6.17
C GLU A 153 2.86 -12.58 -5.15
N LEU A 154 2.82 -13.83 -4.69
CA LEU A 154 3.80 -14.40 -3.76
C LEU A 154 5.21 -14.36 -4.36
N ALA A 155 5.38 -14.79 -5.62
CA ALA A 155 6.68 -14.73 -6.28
C ALA A 155 7.26 -13.31 -6.30
N VAL A 156 6.41 -12.32 -6.62
CA VAL A 156 6.81 -10.90 -6.59
C VAL A 156 7.17 -10.46 -5.17
N CYS A 157 6.38 -10.82 -4.17
CA CYS A 157 6.66 -10.48 -2.77
C CYS A 157 7.99 -11.09 -2.29
N GLU A 158 8.29 -12.34 -2.65
CA GLU A 158 9.54 -13.01 -2.28
C GLU A 158 10.77 -12.31 -2.88
N ASP A 159 10.67 -11.84 -4.12
CA ASP A 159 11.73 -11.05 -4.74
C ASP A 159 11.88 -9.68 -4.07
N MET A 160 10.77 -9.01 -3.79
CA MET A 160 10.79 -7.70 -3.12
C MET A 160 11.35 -7.78 -1.69
N VAL A 161 11.03 -8.84 -0.94
CA VAL A 161 11.58 -9.08 0.40
C VAL A 161 13.10 -9.27 0.39
N LYS A 162 13.67 -9.80 -0.70
CA LYS A 162 15.13 -9.92 -0.87
C LYS A 162 15.77 -8.59 -1.26
N LEU A 163 15.11 -7.81 -2.13
CA LEU A 163 15.67 -6.61 -2.75
C LEU A 163 15.51 -5.34 -1.89
N LEU A 164 14.36 -5.15 -1.25
CA LEU A 164 14.05 -3.93 -0.50
C LEU A 164 14.96 -3.68 0.70
N PRO A 165 15.39 -4.67 1.50
CA PRO A 165 16.33 -4.46 2.58
C PRO A 165 17.65 -3.82 2.13
N LEU A 166 18.18 -4.25 0.97
CA LEU A 166 19.41 -3.66 0.40
C LEU A 166 19.21 -2.18 0.05
N LYS A 167 18.04 -1.84 -0.51
CA LYS A 167 17.68 -0.46 -0.86
C LYS A 167 17.44 0.39 0.40
N LEU A 168 16.86 -0.19 1.45
CA LEU A 168 16.67 0.46 2.75
C LEU A 168 18.00 0.83 3.40
N GLU A 169 18.94 -0.12 3.48
CA GLU A 169 20.25 0.15 4.09
C GLU A 169 21.03 1.22 3.33
N LYS A 170 20.98 1.19 1.98
CA LYS A 170 21.58 2.25 1.16
C LYS A 170 20.99 3.62 1.47
N LEU A 171 19.65 3.74 1.45
CA LEU A 171 18.97 5.02 1.70
C LEU A 171 19.18 5.51 3.14
N LYS A 172 19.24 4.60 4.11
CA LYS A 172 19.53 4.92 5.51
C LYS A 172 20.92 5.52 5.68
N HIS A 173 21.92 5.01 4.97
CA HIS A 173 23.26 5.58 4.95
C HIS A 173 23.27 7.00 4.36
N GLU A 174 22.56 7.22 3.24
CA GLU A 174 22.43 8.55 2.62
C GLU A 174 21.78 9.58 3.58
N VAL A 175 20.73 9.18 4.29
CA VAL A 175 20.06 10.04 5.30
C VAL A 175 20.99 10.38 6.47
N GLN A 176 21.81 9.42 6.92
CA GLN A 176 22.76 9.64 8.01
C GLN A 176 23.90 10.58 7.62
N GLN A 177 24.41 10.48 6.40
CA GLN A 177 25.47 11.35 5.88
C GLN A 177 25.00 12.80 5.75
N GLU A 178 23.81 13.03 5.17
CA GLU A 178 23.22 14.37 5.11
C GLU A 178 23.05 14.97 6.52
N GLY A 179 22.55 14.19 7.48
CA GLY A 179 22.41 14.64 8.86
C GLY A 179 23.73 15.01 9.57
N GLN A 180 24.86 14.44 9.14
CA GLN A 180 26.19 14.76 9.67
C GLN A 180 26.80 15.99 9.00
N GLU A 181 26.62 16.17 7.69
CA GLU A 181 27.08 17.36 6.96
C GLU A 181 26.39 18.63 7.46
N TRP A 182 25.09 18.58 7.77
CA TRP A 182 24.37 19.73 8.34
C TRP A 182 24.91 20.16 9.71
N LYS A 183 25.41 19.23 10.54
CA LYS A 183 25.99 19.54 11.85
C LYS A 183 27.36 20.23 11.74
N HIS A 184 28.18 19.83 10.77
CA HIS A 184 29.50 20.44 10.55
C HIS A 184 29.46 21.83 9.91
N VAL A 185 28.36 22.22 9.25
CA VAL A 185 28.21 23.55 8.63
C VAL A 185 27.74 24.62 9.63
N HIS A 186 27.24 24.22 10.80
CA HIS A 186 26.64 25.13 11.79
C HIS A 186 27.38 25.12 13.15
N GLU A 187 28.60 24.57 13.19
CA GLU A 187 29.59 24.72 14.27
C GLU A 187 30.70 25.69 13.84
#